data_AF-A0A2N1NJX3-F1
#
_entry.id   AF-A0A2N1NJX3-F1
#
_cell.length_a   1.000
_cell.length_b   1.000
_cell.length_c   1.000
_cell.angle_alpha   90.00
_cell.angle_beta   90.00
_cell.angle_gamma   90.00
#
_symmetry.space_group_name_H-M   'P 1'
#
loop_
_entity.id
_entity.type
_entity.pdbx_description
1 polymer ?
#
loop_
_entity_poly.entity_id
_entity_poly.type
_entity_poly.pdbx_seq_one_letter_code
_entity_poly.pdbx_strand_id
1 'polypeptide(L)'
;MECRTADYGSLIQLEPTKDRNFKRLVDSIRSAFSNHNYERAREESKHLICLEIAARIFYLILLKEKFPNIKPRDYLVAKINGGQESILTIKDELRLEYENVDLVSIIESALDYLKNKLVGQKSLIFAIDEANVANKKLFYGDFRNSNGKPRGLLTPIVAILNLFNISIIVAGTSFPLNGTVRSKVVLVEKLLQNILLTSKQQKAKML
;
A
#
# COMPACT_ATOMS: atom_id res chain seq x y z
N MET A 1 34.33 -14.08 6.53
CA MET A 1 32.86 -14.03 6.74
C MET A 1 32.26 -13.81 5.36
N GLU A 2 31.90 -14.89 4.67
CA GLU A 2 31.54 -14.85 3.25
C GLU A 2 30.09 -14.36 3.09
N CYS A 3 29.95 -13.26 2.34
CA CYS A 3 28.68 -12.67 1.98
C CYS A 3 28.06 -13.54 0.88
N ARG A 4 27.07 -14.38 1.22
CA ARG A 4 26.32 -15.15 0.23
C ARG A 4 25.45 -14.20 -0.58
N THR A 5 25.84 -13.99 -1.84
CA THR A 5 24.99 -13.44 -2.88
C THR A 5 23.74 -14.33 -2.99
N ALA A 6 22.56 -13.72 -2.80
CA ALA A 6 21.32 -14.41 -3.08
C ALA A 6 21.24 -14.61 -4.60
N ASP A 7 21.30 -15.87 -5.01
CA ASP A 7 21.15 -16.31 -6.39
C ASP A 7 19.73 -15.96 -6.88
N TYR A 8 19.64 -15.00 -7.81
CA TYR A 8 18.39 -14.55 -8.44
C TYR A 8 17.90 -15.55 -9.51
N GLY A 9 17.97 -16.85 -9.19
CA GLY A 9 17.53 -17.94 -10.05
C GLY A 9 16.00 -18.06 -10.08
N SER A 10 15.40 -17.73 -11.22
CA SER A 10 14.01 -18.03 -11.59
C SER A 10 12.92 -17.47 -10.65
N LEU A 11 12.80 -16.14 -10.60
CA LEU A 11 11.53 -15.51 -10.24
C LEU A 11 10.50 -15.90 -11.30
N ILE A 12 9.71 -16.94 -11.00
CA ILE A 12 8.40 -17.20 -11.59
C ILE A 12 7.75 -15.83 -11.83
N GLN A 13 7.36 -15.56 -13.08
CA GLN A 13 6.55 -14.41 -13.45
C GLN A 13 5.29 -14.42 -12.57
N LEU A 14 5.40 -13.81 -11.39
CA LEU A 14 4.27 -13.43 -10.59
C LEU A 14 3.64 -12.33 -11.42
N GLU A 15 2.57 -12.67 -12.15
CA GLU A 15 1.75 -11.67 -12.81
C GLU A 15 1.51 -10.56 -11.79
N PRO A 16 1.97 -9.34 -12.06
CA PRO A 16 1.74 -8.25 -11.14
C PRO A 16 0.23 -8.12 -11.02
N THR A 17 -0.25 -8.00 -9.77
CA THR A 17 -1.59 -7.52 -9.45
C THR A 17 -2.05 -6.54 -10.53
N LYS A 18 -3.28 -6.67 -11.07
CA LYS A 18 -3.81 -5.74 -12.10
C LYS A 18 -3.80 -4.26 -11.65
N ASP A 19 -3.42 -3.96 -10.40
CA ASP A 19 -3.01 -2.64 -9.90
C ASP A 19 -1.66 -2.21 -10.51
N ARG A 20 -1.74 -1.44 -11.60
CA ARG A 20 -0.58 -0.89 -12.32
C ARG A 20 0.21 0.09 -11.46
N ASN A 21 -0.42 0.81 -10.54
CA ASN A 21 0.25 1.78 -9.66
C ASN A 21 1.15 1.06 -8.65
N PHE A 22 0.68 -0.05 -8.08
CA PHE A 22 1.47 -0.89 -7.18
C PHE A 22 2.63 -1.55 -7.91
N LYS A 23 2.41 -2.05 -9.15
CA LYS A 23 3.51 -2.56 -9.98
C LYS A 23 4.59 -1.48 -10.18
N ARG A 24 4.19 -0.27 -10.57
CA ARG A 24 5.13 0.86 -10.74
C ARG A 24 5.89 1.19 -9.45
N LEU A 25 5.21 1.18 -8.30
CA LEU A 25 5.86 1.36 -6.99
C LEU A 25 6.95 0.30 -6.76
N VAL A 26 6.62 -0.98 -6.98
CA VAL A 26 7.58 -2.09 -6.83
C VAL A 26 8.76 -1.92 -7.77
N ASP A 27 8.53 -1.54 -9.03
CA ASP A 27 9.62 -1.34 -9.98
C ASP A 27 10.51 -0.14 -9.61
N SER A 28 9.94 0.96 -9.12
CA SER A 28 10.71 2.11 -8.60
C SER A 28 11.56 1.74 -7.39
N ILE A 29 11.00 0.98 -6.44
CA ILE A 29 11.76 0.50 -5.27
C ILE A 29 12.91 -0.41 -5.72
N ARG A 30 12.65 -1.33 -6.67
CA ARG A 30 13.70 -2.20 -7.20
C ARG A 30 14.83 -1.40 -7.85
N SER A 31 14.51 -0.33 -8.56
CA SER A 31 15.50 0.60 -9.12
C SER A 31 16.32 1.29 -8.02
N ALA A 32 15.73 1.64 -6.88
CA ALA A 32 16.48 2.25 -5.78
C ALA A 32 17.55 1.30 -5.20
N PHE A 33 17.26 0.00 -5.13
CA PHE A 33 18.19 -1.02 -4.62
C PHE A 33 19.31 -1.40 -5.60
N SER A 34 19.20 -1.08 -6.90
CA SER A 34 20.24 -1.38 -7.87
C SER A 34 21.54 -0.59 -7.63
N ASN A 35 21.46 0.55 -6.94
CA ASN A 35 22.58 1.46 -6.69
C ASN A 35 23.50 1.07 -5.51
N HIS A 36 23.34 -0.14 -4.92
CA HIS A 36 24.20 -0.75 -3.89
C HIS A 36 24.31 -0.01 -2.53
N ASN A 37 23.68 1.15 -2.37
CA ASN A 37 23.51 1.83 -1.07
C ASN A 37 22.16 1.44 -0.44
N TYR A 38 22.16 0.37 0.35
CA TYR A 38 20.94 -0.21 0.93
C TYR A 38 20.22 0.73 1.90
N GLU A 39 20.92 1.55 2.69
CA GLU A 39 20.25 2.47 3.61
C GLU A 39 19.53 3.59 2.84
N ARG A 40 20.22 4.18 1.85
CA ARG A 40 19.57 5.18 0.97
C ARG A 40 18.40 4.58 0.22
N ALA A 41 18.52 3.34 -0.29
CA ALA A 41 17.43 2.66 -0.96
C ALA A 41 16.23 2.39 -0.05
N ARG A 42 16.46 2.08 1.23
CA ARG A 42 15.38 1.92 2.22
C ARG A 42 14.67 3.23 2.50
N GLU A 43 15.39 4.34 2.67
CA GLU A 43 14.77 5.66 2.87
C GLU A 43 13.97 6.09 1.64
N GLU A 44 14.53 5.91 0.43
CA GLU A 44 13.81 6.15 -0.82
C GLU A 44 12.55 5.29 -0.92
N SER A 45 12.63 4.01 -0.52
CA SER A 45 11.47 3.13 -0.50
C SER A 45 10.37 3.64 0.42
N LYS A 46 10.73 4.15 1.61
CA LYS A 46 9.75 4.75 2.53
C LYS A 46 9.11 5.98 1.90
N HIS A 47 9.91 6.85 1.28
CA HIS A 47 9.41 8.03 0.58
C HIS A 47 8.41 7.65 -0.53
N LEU A 48 8.76 6.70 -1.39
CA LEU A 48 7.89 6.20 -2.45
C LEU A 48 6.58 5.58 -1.91
N ILE A 49 6.65 4.86 -0.79
CA ILE A 49 5.46 4.30 -0.12
C ILE A 49 4.58 5.42 0.45
N CYS A 50 5.16 6.43 1.12
CA CYS A 50 4.43 7.59 1.61
C CYS A 50 3.71 8.31 0.46
N LEU A 51 4.40 8.51 -0.66
CA LEU A 51 3.84 9.18 -1.84
C LEU A 51 2.63 8.42 -2.40
N GLU A 52 2.72 7.09 -2.48
CA GLU A 52 1.60 6.25 -2.91
C GLU A 52 0.42 6.28 -1.92
N ILE A 53 0.70 6.32 -0.61
CA ILE A 53 -0.33 6.45 0.43
C ILE A 53 -1.03 7.81 0.33
N ALA A 54 -0.25 8.90 0.22
CA ALA A 54 -0.76 10.26 0.08
C ALA A 54 -1.68 10.36 -1.14
N ALA A 55 -1.23 9.91 -2.31
CA ALA A 55 -2.02 9.95 -3.54
C ALA A 55 -3.36 9.19 -3.40
N ARG A 56 -3.37 8.04 -2.71
CA ARG A 56 -4.61 7.28 -2.47
C ARG A 56 -5.55 7.95 -1.46
N ILE A 57 -5.02 8.70 -0.48
CA ILE A 57 -5.81 9.50 0.47
C ILE A 57 -6.42 10.71 -0.25
N PHE A 58 -5.65 11.44 -1.04
CA PHE A 58 -6.17 12.56 -1.85
C PHE A 58 -7.24 12.09 -2.83
N TYR A 59 -7.05 10.94 -3.48
CA TYR A 59 -8.08 10.37 -4.34
C TYR A 59 -9.38 10.08 -3.57
N LEU A 60 -9.30 9.60 -2.33
CA LEU A 60 -10.48 9.43 -1.48
C LEU A 60 -11.14 10.77 -1.13
N ILE A 61 -10.36 11.81 -0.81
CA ILE A 61 -10.87 13.16 -0.57
C ILE A 61 -11.66 13.67 -1.78
N LEU A 62 -11.05 13.65 -2.97
CA LEU A 62 -11.68 14.12 -4.21
C LEU A 62 -12.97 13.34 -4.52
N LEU A 63 -12.96 12.02 -4.33
CA LEU A 63 -14.16 11.21 -4.49
C LEU A 63 -15.26 11.58 -3.49
N LYS A 64 -14.89 11.89 -2.25
CA LYS A 64 -15.86 12.25 -1.21
C LYS A 64 -16.44 13.64 -1.44
N GLU A 65 -15.65 14.57 -1.97
CA GLU A 65 -16.13 15.89 -2.37
C GLU A 65 -17.08 15.80 -3.56
N LYS A 66 -16.72 15.02 -4.59
CA LYS A 66 -17.56 14.84 -5.77
C LYS A 66 -18.82 14.02 -5.48
N PHE A 67 -18.70 13.03 -4.60
CA PHE A 67 -19.78 12.11 -4.23
C PHE A 67 -19.87 12.00 -2.70
N PRO A 68 -20.51 12.98 -2.00
CA PRO A 68 -20.59 13.01 -0.54
C PRO A 68 -21.14 11.73 0.10
N ASN A 69 -22.03 11.04 -0.60
CA ASN A 69 -22.67 9.80 -0.12
C ASN A 69 -22.04 8.51 -0.66
N ILE A 70 -20.83 8.58 -1.25
CA ILE A 70 -20.12 7.39 -1.75
C ILE A 70 -19.97 6.35 -0.63
N LYS A 71 -20.38 5.11 -0.95
CA LYS A 71 -20.25 3.97 -0.03
C LYS A 71 -18.86 3.35 -0.16
N PRO A 72 -18.32 2.68 0.87
CA PRO A 72 -17.01 2.04 0.81
C PRO A 72 -16.83 1.08 -0.37
N ARG A 73 -17.90 0.35 -0.72
CA ARG A 73 -17.94 -0.52 -1.90
C ARG A 73 -17.67 0.25 -3.19
N ASP A 74 -18.32 1.39 -3.38
CA ASP A 74 -18.23 2.16 -4.62
C ASP A 74 -16.88 2.86 -4.73
N TYR A 75 -16.29 3.26 -3.59
CA TYR A 75 -14.88 3.68 -3.53
C TYR A 75 -13.93 2.58 -4.02
N LEU A 76 -14.12 1.34 -3.54
CA LEU A 76 -13.27 0.22 -3.96
C LEU A 76 -13.41 -0.05 -5.46
N VAL A 77 -14.65 -0.02 -6.00
CA VAL A 77 -14.88 -0.18 -7.43
C VAL A 77 -14.23 0.95 -8.22
N ALA A 78 -14.37 2.20 -7.77
CA ALA A 78 -13.73 3.36 -8.43
C ALA A 78 -12.21 3.20 -8.48
N LYS A 79 -11.58 2.79 -7.37
CA LYS A 79 -10.14 2.53 -7.28
C LYS A 79 -9.65 1.42 -8.22
N ILE A 80 -10.47 0.39 -8.45
CA ILE A 80 -10.13 -0.76 -9.32
C ILE A 80 -10.38 -0.44 -10.81
N ASN A 81 -11.45 0.29 -11.13
CA ASN A 81 -11.97 0.41 -12.50
C ASN A 81 -11.78 1.81 -13.15
N GLY A 82 -11.02 2.71 -12.54
CA GLY A 82 -10.74 4.02 -13.16
C GLY A 82 -9.85 4.96 -12.36
N GLY A 83 -9.77 4.77 -11.04
CA GLY A 83 -8.98 5.62 -10.14
C GLY A 83 -7.48 5.49 -10.28
N GLN A 84 -6.97 4.49 -11.00
CA GLN A 84 -5.53 4.26 -11.17
C GLN A 84 -4.85 5.45 -11.87
N GLU A 85 -5.45 5.99 -12.94
CA GLU A 85 -4.90 7.16 -13.64
C GLU A 85 -4.98 8.42 -12.76
N SER A 86 -6.10 8.64 -12.07
CA SER A 86 -6.21 9.79 -11.15
C SER A 86 -5.21 9.71 -9.99
N ILE A 87 -5.01 8.53 -9.39
CA ILE A 87 -4.00 8.32 -8.35
C ILE A 87 -2.60 8.56 -8.92
N LEU A 88 -2.33 8.13 -10.15
CA LEU A 88 -1.06 8.38 -10.80
C LEU A 88 -0.83 9.87 -11.04
N THR A 89 -1.81 10.60 -11.58
CA THR A 89 -1.73 12.04 -11.78
C THR A 89 -1.46 12.75 -10.45
N ILE A 90 -2.23 12.47 -9.40
CA ILE A 90 -2.00 13.05 -8.07
C ILE A 90 -0.58 12.75 -7.59
N LYS A 91 -0.08 11.53 -7.83
CA LYS A 91 1.27 11.13 -7.44
C LYS A 91 2.33 11.92 -8.19
N ASP A 92 2.15 12.10 -9.49
CA ASP A 92 3.07 12.84 -10.34
C ASP A 92 3.08 14.33 -9.96
N GLU A 93 1.91 14.93 -9.68
CA GLU A 93 1.80 16.30 -9.16
C GLU A 93 2.52 16.46 -7.81
N LEU A 94 2.25 15.56 -6.85
CA LEU A 94 2.94 15.56 -5.55
C LEU A 94 4.47 15.41 -5.66
N ARG A 95 4.95 14.78 -6.74
CA ARG A 95 6.37 14.57 -7.02
C ARG A 95 7.02 15.74 -7.76
N LEU A 96 6.30 16.33 -8.72
CA LEU A 96 6.76 17.46 -9.54
C LEU A 96 6.83 18.74 -8.73
N GLU A 97 5.89 18.90 -7.79
CA GLU A 97 5.74 20.16 -7.07
C GLU A 97 6.96 20.47 -6.18
N TYR A 98 7.62 19.52 -5.49
CA TYR A 98 8.76 19.88 -4.62
C TYR A 98 9.75 18.73 -4.26
N GLU A 99 11.06 19.01 -4.26
CA GLU A 99 12.13 18.10 -3.79
C GLU A 99 12.17 17.90 -2.25
N ASN A 100 11.38 18.66 -1.48
CA ASN A 100 11.42 18.67 0.00
C ASN A 100 10.02 18.58 0.64
N VAL A 101 9.09 17.86 0.02
CA VAL A 101 7.75 17.68 0.61
C VAL A 101 7.84 16.85 1.90
N ASP A 102 7.39 17.42 3.01
CA ASP A 102 7.05 16.65 4.19
C ASP A 102 5.74 15.89 3.97
N LEU A 103 5.85 14.73 3.32
CA LEU A 103 4.73 13.85 3.03
C LEU A 103 4.01 13.40 4.31
N VAL A 104 4.70 13.34 5.45
CA VAL A 104 4.10 12.96 6.73
C VAL A 104 3.09 14.04 7.16
N SER A 105 3.52 15.30 7.21
CA SER A 105 2.64 16.43 7.54
C SER A 105 1.45 16.56 6.58
N ILE A 106 1.66 16.29 5.28
CA ILE A 106 0.58 16.29 4.28
C ILE A 106 -0.43 15.17 4.56
N ILE A 107 0.05 13.96 4.83
CA ILE A 107 -0.83 12.82 5.13
C ILE A 107 -1.62 13.09 6.42
N GLU A 108 -0.99 13.62 7.46
CA GLU A 108 -1.67 13.99 8.72
C GLU A 108 -2.80 14.99 8.47
N SER A 109 -2.51 16.08 7.75
CA SER A 109 -3.49 17.11 7.41
C SER A 109 -4.66 16.55 6.60
N ALA A 110 -4.37 15.69 5.61
CA ALA A 110 -5.38 15.05 4.78
C ALA A 110 -6.27 14.07 5.59
N LEU A 111 -5.69 13.35 6.54
CA LEU A 111 -6.42 12.46 7.43
C LEU A 111 -7.32 13.24 8.40
N ASP A 112 -6.85 14.36 8.95
CA ASP A 112 -7.66 15.22 9.80
C ASP A 112 -8.83 15.84 9.03
N TYR A 113 -8.60 16.24 7.78
CA TYR A 113 -9.68 16.65 6.88
C TYR A 113 -10.72 15.53 6.69
N LEU A 114 -10.28 14.31 6.42
CA LEU A 114 -11.18 13.16 6.25
C LEU A 114 -11.96 12.83 7.52
N LYS A 115 -11.35 12.92 8.72
CA LYS A 115 -12.07 12.71 9.99
C LYS A 115 -13.27 13.65 10.11
N ASN A 116 -13.11 14.91 9.71
CA ASN A 116 -14.17 15.90 9.73
C ASN A 116 -15.26 15.62 8.68
N LYS A 117 -14.90 15.04 7.53
CA LYS A 117 -15.85 14.71 6.44
C LYS A 117 -16.55 13.36 6.60
N LEU A 118 -15.95 12.43 7.35
CA LEU A 118 -16.48 11.08 7.58
C LEU A 118 -17.20 10.98 8.93
N VAL A 119 -18.07 11.94 9.23
CA VAL A 119 -18.81 12.03 10.49
C VAL A 119 -19.53 10.70 10.78
N GLY A 120 -19.25 10.10 11.94
CA GLY A 120 -19.79 8.80 12.36
C GLY A 120 -18.92 7.59 11.99
N GLN A 121 -17.90 7.73 11.15
CA GLN A 121 -16.87 6.70 10.95
C GLN A 121 -15.74 6.91 11.96
N LYS A 122 -15.54 5.93 12.85
CA LYS A 122 -14.58 6.04 13.96
C LYS A 122 -13.11 6.05 13.51
N SER A 123 -12.80 5.53 12.32
CA SER A 123 -11.43 5.44 11.81
C SER A 123 -11.38 5.13 10.31
N LEU A 124 -10.37 5.66 9.63
CA LEU A 124 -9.98 5.17 8.31
C LEU A 124 -9.39 3.75 8.43
N ILE A 125 -9.76 2.88 7.50
CA ILE A 125 -9.24 1.52 7.43
C ILE A 125 -8.46 1.35 6.14
N PHE A 126 -7.21 0.91 6.25
CA PHE A 126 -6.38 0.53 5.11
C PHE A 126 -6.38 -0.99 4.96
N ALA A 127 -6.90 -1.49 3.83
CA ALA A 127 -6.88 -2.91 3.50
C ALA A 127 -5.68 -3.22 2.59
N ILE A 128 -4.87 -4.19 2.98
CA ILE A 128 -3.70 -4.67 2.22
C ILE A 128 -4.01 -6.08 1.71
N ASP A 129 -4.17 -6.21 0.40
CA ASP A 129 -4.34 -7.51 -0.26
C ASP A 129 -2.97 -8.15 -0.58
N GLU A 130 -2.95 -9.48 -0.75
CA GLU A 130 -1.75 -10.27 -1.04
C GLU A 130 -0.56 -9.98 -0.11
N ALA A 131 -0.85 -9.66 1.15
CA ALA A 131 0.18 -9.22 2.07
C ALA A 131 1.25 -10.29 2.34
N ASN A 132 0.95 -11.57 2.09
CA ASN A 132 1.90 -12.68 2.26
C ASN A 132 3.00 -12.60 1.18
N VAL A 133 2.61 -12.23 -0.05
CA VAL A 133 3.52 -11.91 -1.15
C VAL A 133 4.36 -10.69 -0.78
N ALA A 134 3.73 -9.61 -0.30
CA ALA A 134 4.46 -8.41 0.12
C ALA A 134 5.43 -8.66 1.29
N ASN A 135 5.11 -9.59 2.20
CA ASN A 135 5.94 -9.87 3.37
C ASN A 135 7.10 -10.85 3.09
N LYS A 136 6.90 -11.83 2.21
CA LYS A 136 7.84 -12.95 2.02
C LYS A 136 8.48 -13.01 0.64
N LYS A 137 7.89 -12.39 -0.39
CA LYS A 137 8.38 -12.49 -1.77
C LYS A 137 8.96 -11.17 -2.28
N LEU A 138 8.29 -10.05 -2.01
CA LEU A 138 8.76 -8.74 -2.45
C LEU A 138 9.81 -8.20 -1.47
N PHE A 139 11.04 -8.00 -1.96
CA PHE A 139 12.16 -7.38 -1.21
C PHE A 139 12.51 -8.11 0.08
N TYR A 140 12.41 -9.44 0.10
CA TYR A 140 12.71 -10.22 1.29
C TYR A 140 14.20 -10.16 1.63
N GLY A 141 14.52 -9.63 2.81
CA GLY A 141 15.90 -9.45 3.27
C GLY A 141 16.40 -8.02 3.13
N ASP A 142 15.78 -7.23 2.24
CA ASP A 142 16.11 -5.82 2.06
C ASP A 142 15.59 -4.97 3.22
N PHE A 143 14.48 -5.37 3.85
CA PHE A 143 13.91 -4.73 5.04
C PHE A 143 14.07 -5.60 6.29
N ARG A 144 14.07 -4.95 7.46
CA ARG A 144 14.18 -5.60 8.77
C ARG A 144 13.10 -5.11 9.72
N ASN A 145 12.62 -6.00 10.59
CA ASN A 145 11.75 -5.59 11.69
C ASN A 145 12.55 -5.01 12.88
N SER A 146 11.85 -4.58 13.93
CA SER A 146 12.47 -4.03 15.16
C SER A 146 13.45 -4.99 15.86
N ASN A 147 13.33 -6.30 15.63
CA ASN A 147 14.23 -7.32 16.16
C ASN A 147 15.36 -7.68 15.18
N GLY A 148 15.57 -6.89 14.13
CA GLY A 148 16.60 -7.12 13.11
C GLY A 148 16.34 -8.28 12.15
N LYS A 149 15.19 -8.98 12.25
CA LYS A 149 14.88 -10.13 11.38
C LYS A 149 14.50 -9.67 9.97
N PRO A 150 14.99 -10.36 8.92
CA PRO A 150 14.68 -10.02 7.53
C PRO A 150 13.18 -10.15 7.23
N ARG A 151 12.66 -9.21 6.46
CA ARG A 151 11.27 -9.10 6.03
C ARG A 151 11.19 -8.51 4.63
N GLY A 152 10.01 -8.57 4.03
CA GLY A 152 9.68 -7.93 2.77
C GLY A 152 8.98 -6.57 2.93
N LEU A 153 8.53 -6.06 1.78
CA LEU A 153 7.86 -4.77 1.56
C LEU A 153 6.69 -4.46 2.52
N LEU A 154 6.01 -5.48 3.06
CA LEU A 154 4.94 -5.23 4.03
C LEU A 154 5.43 -4.48 5.27
N THR A 155 6.69 -4.69 5.66
CA THR A 155 7.26 -4.08 6.88
C THR A 155 7.29 -2.56 6.82
N PRO A 156 7.92 -1.92 5.82
CA PRO A 156 7.89 -0.46 5.71
C PRO A 156 6.47 0.09 5.49
N ILE A 157 5.59 -0.62 4.76
CA ILE A 157 4.19 -0.19 4.57
C ILE A 157 3.46 -0.09 5.93
N VAL A 158 3.52 -1.15 6.74
CA VAL A 158 2.87 -1.17 8.05
C VAL A 158 3.50 -0.16 9.01
N ALA A 159 4.82 0.00 8.97
CA ALA A 159 5.52 0.98 9.79
C ALA A 159 5.01 2.40 9.50
N ILE A 160 4.87 2.78 8.22
CA ILE A 160 4.36 4.08 7.81
C ILE A 160 2.90 4.27 8.22
N LEU A 161 2.03 3.29 7.94
CA LEU A 161 0.60 3.38 8.31
C LEU A 161 0.38 3.51 9.83
N ASN A 162 1.27 2.91 10.63
CA ASN A 162 1.22 3.02 12.08
C ASN A 162 1.57 4.44 12.59
N LEU A 163 2.37 5.23 11.85
CA LEU A 163 2.65 6.62 12.23
C LEU A 163 1.36 7.44 12.32
N PHE A 164 0.39 7.13 11.47
CA PHE A 164 -0.84 7.91 11.32
C PHE A 164 -2.04 7.36 12.13
N ASN A 165 -1.83 6.38 13.01
CA ASN A 165 -2.90 5.71 13.78
C ASN A 165 -4.03 5.13 12.89
N ILE A 166 -3.72 4.72 11.66
CA ILE A 166 -4.69 4.12 10.74
C ILE A 166 -4.95 2.66 11.15
N SER A 167 -6.21 2.22 11.11
CA SER A 167 -6.53 0.80 11.32
C SER A 167 -6.18 0.00 10.07
N ILE A 168 -5.47 -1.12 10.23
CA ILE A 168 -4.97 -1.92 9.10
C ILE A 168 -5.70 -3.27 9.08
N ILE A 169 -6.27 -3.62 7.94
CA ILE A 169 -6.77 -4.96 7.64
C ILE A 169 -5.80 -5.61 6.67
N VAL A 170 -5.36 -6.82 7.00
CA VAL A 170 -4.40 -7.57 6.19
C VAL A 170 -5.10 -8.80 5.62
N ALA A 171 -4.98 -8.99 4.31
CA ALA A 171 -5.47 -10.15 3.59
C ALA A 171 -4.30 -10.93 3.00
N GLY A 172 -4.30 -12.24 3.18
CA GLY A 172 -3.34 -13.15 2.54
C GLY A 172 -3.67 -14.58 2.89
N THR A 173 -3.57 -15.48 1.91
CA THR A 173 -4.00 -16.88 1.99
C THR A 173 -3.20 -17.78 2.95
N SER A 174 -2.30 -17.22 3.77
CA SER A 174 -1.49 -17.95 4.76
C SER A 174 -0.61 -16.98 5.55
N PHE A 175 -1.20 -16.22 6.47
CA PHE A 175 -0.43 -15.38 7.40
C PHE A 175 -0.27 -16.06 8.78
N PRO A 176 0.93 -16.59 9.09
CA PRO A 176 1.27 -16.85 10.48
C PRO A 176 1.70 -15.51 11.12
N LEU A 177 0.81 -14.91 11.90
CA LEU A 177 1.08 -13.71 12.72
C LEU A 177 1.94 -14.08 13.95
N ASN A 178 3.18 -14.53 13.73
CA ASN A 178 4.17 -14.73 14.80
C ASN A 178 5.14 -13.54 14.93
N GLY A 179 4.75 -12.37 14.43
CA GLY A 179 5.55 -11.15 14.49
C GLY A 179 4.80 -10.06 15.23
N THR A 180 5.38 -9.62 16.34
CA THR A 180 4.96 -8.51 17.19
C THR A 180 4.69 -7.24 16.38
N VAL A 181 3.47 -7.10 15.86
CA VAL A 181 2.93 -5.84 15.34
C VAL A 181 1.80 -5.50 16.30
N ARG A 182 2.06 -4.58 17.24
CA ARG A 182 1.08 -4.02 18.18
C ARG A 182 0.11 -3.05 17.48
N SER A 183 -0.37 -3.40 16.30
CA SER A 183 -1.44 -2.68 15.62
C SER A 183 -2.72 -3.50 15.78
N LYS A 184 -3.90 -2.86 15.82
CA LYS A 184 -5.18 -3.58 15.70
C LYS A 184 -5.31 -4.14 14.27
N VAL A 185 -4.52 -5.16 13.95
CA VAL A 185 -4.58 -5.89 12.70
C VAL A 185 -5.76 -6.84 12.80
N VAL A 186 -6.83 -6.55 12.07
CA VAL A 186 -7.94 -7.49 11.95
C VAL A 186 -7.73 -8.31 10.68
N LEU A 187 -7.55 -9.61 10.83
CA LEU A 187 -7.50 -10.54 9.70
C LEU A 187 -8.93 -10.78 9.21
N VAL A 188 -9.25 -10.36 7.98
CA VAL A 188 -10.61 -10.48 7.43
C VAL A 188 -10.59 -11.27 6.12
N GLU A 189 -10.48 -12.59 6.23
CA GLU A 189 -10.42 -13.48 5.06
C GLU A 189 -11.77 -13.58 4.33
N LYS A 190 -12.90 -13.70 5.06
CA LYS A 190 -14.22 -13.95 4.45
C LYS A 190 -14.86 -12.73 3.79
N LEU A 191 -14.67 -11.53 4.37
CA LEU A 191 -15.29 -10.30 3.83
C LEU A 191 -14.62 -9.89 2.50
N LEU A 192 -13.30 -10.02 2.42
CA LEU A 192 -12.54 -9.70 1.21
C LEU A 192 -12.80 -10.70 0.08
N GLN A 193 -12.94 -12.00 0.39
CA GLN A 193 -13.33 -12.98 -0.62
C GLN A 193 -14.70 -12.66 -1.24
N ASN A 194 -15.70 -12.30 -0.43
CA ASN A 194 -17.02 -11.92 -0.94
C ASN A 194 -17.00 -10.64 -1.78
N ILE A 195 -16.19 -9.65 -1.40
CA ILE A 195 -16.03 -8.40 -2.15
C ILE A 195 -15.27 -8.63 -3.47
N LEU A 196 -14.23 -9.46 -3.46
CA LEU A 196 -13.44 -9.79 -4.66
C LEU A 196 -14.22 -10.69 -5.64
N LEU A 197 -15.02 -11.64 -5.13
CA LEU A 197 -15.90 -12.49 -5.94
C LEU A 197 -16.98 -11.66 -6.66
N THR A 198 -17.59 -10.70 -5.95
CA THR A 198 -18.59 -9.81 -6.55
C THR A 198 -17.99 -8.83 -7.56
N SER A 199 -16.75 -8.37 -7.38
CA SER A 199 -16.04 -7.54 -8.37
C SER A 199 -15.72 -8.30 -9.66
N LYS A 200 -15.28 -9.57 -9.56
CA LYS A 200 -15.05 -10.45 -10.72
C LYS A 200 -16.34 -10.75 -11.48
N GLN A 201 -17.46 -10.97 -10.77
CA GLN A 201 -18.77 -11.19 -11.40
C GLN A 201 -19.31 -9.94 -12.11
N GLN A 202 -19.04 -8.74 -11.61
CA GLN A 202 -19.43 -7.50 -12.31
C GLN A 202 -18.62 -7.27 -13.59
N LYS A 203 -17.34 -7.64 -13.62
CA LYS A 203 -16.51 -7.59 -14.84
C LYS A 203 -16.98 -8.58 -15.92
N ALA A 204 -17.49 -9.74 -15.52
CA ALA A 204 -18.01 -10.75 -16.44
C ALA A 204 -19.40 -10.42 -17.04
N LYS A 205 -20.11 -9.44 -16.47
CA LYS A 205 -21.42 -8.96 -16.98
C LYS A 205 -21.32 -7.74 -17.90
N MET A 206 -20.12 -7.20 -18.11
CA MET A 206 -19.87 -6.03 -18.98
C MET A 206 -19.07 -6.38 -20.25
N LEU A 207 -18.91 -7.68 -20.52
CA LEU A 207 -18.43 -8.26 -21.78
C LEU A 207 -19.58 -9.10 -22.36
#